data_AF-A0A1D1W199-F1
#
_entry.id   AF-A0A1D1W199-F1
#
_cell.length_a   1.000
_cell.length_b   1.000
_cell.length_c   1.000
_cell.angle_alpha   90.00
_cell.angle_beta   90.00
_cell.angle_gamma   90.00
#
_symmetry.space_group_name_H-M   'P 1'
#
loop_
_entity.id
_entity.type
_entity.pdbx_description
1 polymer ?
#
loop_
_entity_poly.entity_id
_entity_poly.type
_entity_poly.pdbx_seq_one_letter_code
_entity_poly.pdbx_strand_id
1 'polypeptide(L)'
;MTIVADHRFFQNVGFGSVHKTLEAIVWHIEEVDHLYRQADWNNDKAPDRIGVSLDKVIIFTDAASPGNAFKDETTDDEVFLKRFAGVNTTGSCVAAVFTFSDLGGTFGISYVGTVCAPKYNWALINFRNVDGEIRQRAASVITIMHEVAHVFGANHDENETRCLPAGQNNGADNGGNYIMYPTSAFGLYENNHRFSPCSVESIAKNFQDAKRTRCMIDRSPTAAPSRRRRATKRDVFRYSVRQNKPLKMGVWSQMVKANEIFAYSKT
;
A
#
# COMPACT_ATOMS: atom_id res chain seq x y z
N MET A 1 -4.60 6.27 2.62
CA MET A 1 -3.90 5.05 3.08
C MET A 1 -3.00 5.42 4.23
N THR A 2 -2.94 4.57 5.25
CA THR A 2 -1.87 4.64 6.26
C THR A 2 -0.78 3.65 5.88
N ILE A 3 0.47 4.10 5.80
CA ILE A 3 1.62 3.22 5.56
C ILE A 3 2.43 3.14 6.84
N VAL A 4 2.74 1.92 7.27
CA VAL A 4 3.62 1.63 8.39
C VAL A 4 4.91 1.04 7.82
N ALA A 5 6.03 1.75 7.91
CA ALA A 5 7.34 1.16 7.69
C ALA A 5 7.83 0.57 8.99
N ASP A 6 8.03 -0.75 9.02
CA ASP A 6 8.67 -1.41 10.14
C ASP A 6 10.17 -1.09 10.18
N HIS A 7 10.81 -1.44 11.28
CA HIS A 7 12.24 -1.23 11.46
C HIS A 7 13.10 -1.96 10.43
N ARG A 8 12.67 -3.11 9.88
CA ARG A 8 13.45 -3.83 8.87
C ARG A 8 13.37 -3.14 7.52
N PHE A 9 12.21 -2.64 7.11
CA PHE A 9 12.08 -1.79 5.92
C PHE A 9 12.89 -0.51 6.07
N PHE A 10 12.83 0.13 7.24
CA PHE A 10 13.62 1.33 7.53
C PHE A 10 15.13 1.07 7.36
N GLN A 11 15.64 -0.04 7.90
CA GLN A 11 17.07 -0.36 7.81
C GLN A 11 17.49 -0.79 6.40
N ASN A 12 16.74 -1.68 5.76
CA ASN A 12 17.19 -2.33 4.51
C ASN A 12 16.81 -1.54 3.26
N VAL A 13 15.59 -1.00 3.20
CA VAL A 13 15.12 -0.22 2.03
C VAL A 13 15.35 1.28 2.23
N GLY A 14 15.15 1.74 3.47
CA GLY A 14 15.43 3.12 3.86
C GLY A 14 16.90 3.42 4.16
N PHE A 15 17.77 2.41 4.18
CA PHE A 15 19.19 2.54 4.54
C PHE A 15 19.40 3.29 5.86
N GLY A 16 18.53 3.05 6.84
CA GLY A 16 18.58 3.70 8.16
C GLY A 16 18.25 5.19 8.15
N SER A 17 17.63 5.71 7.08
CA SER A 17 17.30 7.13 6.91
C SER A 17 15.80 7.35 6.76
N VAL A 18 15.23 8.16 7.65
CA VAL A 18 13.81 8.56 7.61
C VAL A 18 13.47 9.18 6.26
N HIS A 19 14.40 9.96 5.69
CA HIS A 19 14.20 10.61 4.40
C HIS A 19 14.08 9.59 3.26
N LYS A 20 15.03 8.65 3.16
CA LYS A 20 15.01 7.61 2.12
C LYS A 20 13.84 6.65 2.30
N THR A 21 13.48 6.31 3.55
CA THR A 21 12.27 5.54 3.86
C THR A 21 11.03 6.24 3.34
N LEU A 22 10.87 7.54 3.62
CA LEU A 22 9.72 8.31 3.17
C LEU A 22 9.69 8.45 1.65
N GLU A 23 10.84 8.72 1.01
CA GLU A 23 10.98 8.79 -0.45
C GLU A 23 10.53 7.47 -1.10
N ALA A 24 11.01 6.34 -0.59
CA ALA A 24 10.59 5.02 -1.06
C ALA A 24 9.08 4.84 -0.93
N ILE A 25 8.48 5.16 0.23
CA ILE A 25 7.03 5.03 0.43
C ILE A 25 6.25 5.90 -0.55
N VAL A 26 6.61 7.18 -0.67
CA VAL A 26 5.89 8.14 -1.53
C VAL A 26 5.97 7.68 -2.98
N TRP A 27 7.16 7.32 -3.47
CA TRP A 27 7.36 6.86 -4.85
C TRP A 27 6.48 5.65 -5.17
N HIS A 28 6.46 4.62 -4.31
CA HIS A 28 5.64 3.43 -4.54
C HIS A 28 4.14 3.75 -4.55
N ILE A 29 3.66 4.59 -3.62
CA ILE A 29 2.22 4.91 -3.54
C ILE A 29 1.79 5.83 -4.68
N GLU A 30 2.65 6.71 -5.18
CA GLU A 30 2.35 7.51 -6.37
C GLU A 30 2.25 6.65 -7.64
N GLU A 31 3.14 5.68 -7.79
CA GLU A 31 3.08 4.74 -8.91
C GLU A 31 1.83 3.85 -8.86
N VAL A 32 1.49 3.35 -7.67
CA VAL A 32 0.24 2.58 -7.45
C VAL A 32 -0.99 3.44 -7.75
N ASP A 33 -1.06 4.68 -7.26
CA ASP A 33 -2.19 5.59 -7.57
C ASP A 33 -2.31 5.85 -9.08
N HIS A 34 -1.17 6.05 -9.77
CA HIS A 34 -1.15 6.25 -11.21
C HIS A 34 -1.80 5.07 -11.94
N LEU A 35 -1.42 3.84 -11.60
CA LEU A 35 -1.94 2.62 -12.24
C LEU A 35 -3.42 2.36 -11.87
N TYR A 36 -3.82 2.54 -10.61
CA TYR A 36 -5.22 2.41 -10.20
C TYR A 36 -6.14 3.40 -10.92
N ARG A 37 -5.69 4.65 -11.09
CA ARG A 37 -6.48 5.70 -11.76
C ARG A 37 -6.68 5.47 -13.25
N GLN A 38 -5.83 4.66 -13.88
CA GLN A 38 -5.96 4.28 -15.28
C GLN A 38 -6.91 3.10 -15.49
N ALA A 39 -7.23 2.36 -14.43
CA ALA A 39 -8.15 1.24 -14.53
C ALA A 39 -9.57 1.72 -14.85
N ASP A 40 -10.19 0.98 -15.76
CA ASP A 40 -11.59 1.06 -16.13
C ASP A 40 -12.35 0.02 -15.29
N TRP A 41 -13.07 0.51 -14.28
CA TRP A 41 -13.77 -0.28 -13.27
C TRP A 41 -15.22 -0.60 -13.65
N ASN A 42 -15.76 0.04 -14.67
CA ASN A 42 -17.13 -0.16 -15.14
C ASN A 42 -17.21 -0.74 -16.58
N ASN A 43 -16.05 -0.95 -17.20
CA ASN A 43 -15.87 -1.47 -18.56
C ASN A 43 -16.50 -0.57 -19.65
N ASP A 44 -16.56 0.75 -19.41
CA ASP A 44 -17.07 1.75 -20.36
C ASP A 44 -15.99 2.30 -21.30
N LYS A 45 -14.77 1.76 -21.21
CA LYS A 45 -13.55 2.15 -21.95
C LYS A 45 -12.96 3.50 -21.51
N ALA A 46 -13.37 4.04 -20.37
CA ALA A 46 -12.80 5.23 -19.76
C ALA A 46 -12.32 4.92 -18.32
N PRO A 47 -11.27 5.61 -17.83
CA PRO A 47 -10.84 5.43 -16.45
C PRO A 47 -11.83 6.05 -15.45
N ASP A 48 -12.30 5.30 -14.46
CA ASP A 48 -13.19 5.84 -13.41
C ASP A 48 -12.45 6.68 -12.35
N ARG A 49 -11.12 6.76 -12.44
CA ARG A 49 -10.25 7.57 -11.56
C ARG A 49 -10.34 7.24 -10.07
N ILE A 50 -10.77 6.01 -9.74
CA ILE A 50 -10.57 5.43 -8.42
C ILE A 50 -9.08 5.24 -8.21
N GLY A 51 -8.58 5.67 -7.06
CA GLY A 51 -7.15 5.66 -6.77
C GLY A 51 -6.87 5.57 -5.30
N VAL A 52 -5.58 5.56 -4.96
CA VAL A 52 -5.11 5.55 -3.59
C VAL A 52 -4.32 6.82 -3.29
N SER A 53 -4.25 7.20 -2.03
CA SER A 53 -3.41 8.34 -1.67
C SER A 53 -2.84 8.15 -0.28
N LEU A 54 -1.65 8.68 -0.07
CA LEU A 54 -1.00 8.65 1.22
C LEU A 54 -1.68 9.65 2.15
N ASP A 55 -2.11 9.17 3.31
CA ASP A 55 -2.75 10.01 4.35
C ASP A 55 -1.81 10.12 5.56
N LYS A 56 -1.35 8.97 6.07
CA LYS A 56 -0.49 8.90 7.24
C LYS A 56 0.68 7.95 7.02
N VAL A 57 1.86 8.33 7.52
CA VAL A 57 3.05 7.47 7.54
C VAL A 57 3.52 7.27 8.98
N ILE A 58 3.77 6.03 9.35
CA ILE A 58 4.37 5.63 10.62
C ILE A 58 5.68 4.92 10.30
N ILE A 59 6.80 5.37 10.85
CA ILE A 59 8.12 4.76 10.66
C ILE A 59 8.64 4.35 12.02
N PHE A 60 8.87 3.05 12.22
CA PHE A 60 9.63 2.53 13.35
C PHE A 60 11.09 2.42 12.92
N THR A 61 12.02 3.11 13.60
CA THR A 61 13.44 3.10 13.17
C THR A 61 14.26 1.98 13.81
N ASP A 62 13.70 1.35 14.85
CA ASP A 62 14.35 0.31 15.67
C ASP A 62 13.31 -0.69 16.20
N ALA A 63 13.73 -1.93 16.48
CA ALA A 63 12.86 -2.95 17.08
C ALA A 63 12.25 -2.49 18.43
N ALA A 64 13.01 -1.72 19.22
CA ALA A 64 12.59 -1.16 20.50
C ALA A 64 11.82 0.17 20.37
N SER A 65 11.50 0.62 19.16
CA SER A 65 10.71 1.85 18.96
C SER A 65 9.36 1.73 19.70
N PRO A 66 8.93 2.74 20.48
CA PRO A 66 7.68 2.68 21.22
C PRO A 66 6.48 2.39 20.30
N GLY A 67 5.68 1.40 20.66
CA GLY A 67 4.51 1.00 19.88
C GLY A 67 4.81 0.18 18.62
N ASN A 68 6.05 -0.26 18.40
CA ASN A 68 6.38 -1.15 17.29
C ASN A 68 5.78 -2.54 17.52
N ALA A 69 4.64 -2.81 16.90
CA ALA A 69 3.98 -4.11 16.95
C ALA A 69 4.68 -5.19 16.10
N PHE A 70 5.64 -4.81 15.25
CA PHE A 70 6.32 -5.69 14.28
C PHE A 70 7.74 -6.08 14.69
N LYS A 71 8.08 -5.88 15.98
CA LYS A 71 9.43 -6.10 16.54
C LYS A 71 9.91 -7.55 16.45
N ASP A 72 9.03 -8.53 16.68
CA ASP A 72 9.44 -9.92 16.80
C ASP A 72 9.63 -10.55 15.40
N GLU A 73 10.45 -11.58 15.28
CA GLU A 73 10.58 -12.34 14.02
C GLU A 73 9.46 -13.37 13.88
N THR A 74 9.12 -13.71 12.64
CA THR A 74 8.22 -14.82 12.28
C THR A 74 8.34 -15.05 10.78
N THR A 75 8.20 -16.30 10.35
CA THR A 75 8.06 -16.68 8.94
C THR A 75 6.60 -16.81 8.51
N ASP A 76 5.65 -16.67 9.45
CA ASP A 76 4.22 -16.78 9.23
C ASP A 76 3.65 -15.38 8.91
N ASP A 77 3.22 -15.21 7.66
CA ASP A 77 2.72 -13.97 7.09
C ASP A 77 1.37 -13.54 7.71
N GLU A 78 0.47 -14.47 8.02
CA GLU A 78 -0.78 -14.19 8.71
C GLU A 78 -0.54 -13.69 10.14
N VAL A 79 0.35 -14.35 10.88
CA VAL A 79 0.77 -13.92 12.22
C VAL A 79 1.38 -12.53 12.14
N PHE A 80 2.18 -12.25 11.11
CA PHE A 80 2.74 -10.92 10.89
C PHE A 80 1.64 -9.88 10.60
N LEU A 81 0.71 -10.16 9.68
CA LEU A 81 -0.39 -9.27 9.31
C LEU A 81 -1.27 -8.92 10.53
N LYS A 82 -1.58 -9.91 11.38
CA LYS A 82 -2.41 -9.72 12.59
C LYS A 82 -1.79 -8.74 13.61
N ARG A 83 -0.48 -8.44 13.53
CA ARG A 83 0.19 -7.46 14.41
C ARG A 83 -0.25 -6.02 14.19
N PHE A 84 -0.91 -5.72 13.07
CA PHE A 84 -1.60 -4.45 12.90
C PHE A 84 -2.60 -4.13 14.01
N ALA A 85 -3.12 -5.14 14.72
CA ALA A 85 -3.95 -4.94 15.90
C ALA A 85 -3.28 -4.05 16.98
N GLY A 86 -1.95 -4.03 17.02
CA GLY A 86 -1.15 -3.18 17.93
C GLY A 86 -0.84 -1.77 17.39
N VAL A 87 -1.29 -1.41 16.19
CA VAL A 87 -0.99 -0.11 15.55
C VAL A 87 -2.27 0.68 15.32
N ASN A 88 -2.26 1.97 15.67
CA ASN A 88 -3.41 2.84 15.43
C ASN A 88 -3.51 3.27 13.96
N THR A 89 -4.31 2.52 13.21
CA THR A 89 -4.67 2.77 11.81
C THR A 89 -6.10 3.31 11.64
N THR A 90 -6.72 3.80 12.72
CA THR A 90 -8.08 4.35 12.72
C THR A 90 -8.25 5.43 11.64
N GLY A 91 -9.38 5.40 10.94
CA GLY A 91 -9.70 6.36 9.88
C GLY A 91 -9.10 6.03 8.50
N SER A 92 -8.19 5.06 8.42
CA SER A 92 -7.62 4.64 7.14
C SER A 92 -8.64 3.86 6.30
N CYS A 93 -8.66 4.08 4.99
CA CYS A 93 -9.39 3.19 4.07
C CYS A 93 -8.72 1.83 3.95
N VAL A 94 -7.40 1.89 3.81
CA VAL A 94 -6.46 0.77 3.76
C VAL A 94 -5.26 1.16 4.61
N ALA A 95 -4.76 0.23 5.40
CA ALA A 95 -3.48 0.36 6.09
C ALA A 95 -2.52 -0.72 5.59
N ALA A 96 -1.32 -0.34 5.17
CA ALA A 96 -0.32 -1.28 4.69
C ALA A 96 0.97 -1.20 5.49
N VAL A 97 1.57 -2.35 5.80
CA VAL A 97 2.87 -2.42 6.46
C VAL A 97 3.89 -2.83 5.42
N PHE A 98 4.94 -2.03 5.32
CA PHE A 98 6.09 -2.30 4.47
C PHE A 98 7.17 -2.89 5.39
N THR A 99 7.61 -4.10 5.05
CA THR A 99 8.63 -4.83 5.81
C THR A 99 9.74 -5.34 4.89
N PHE A 100 10.81 -5.81 5.51
CA PHE A 100 11.88 -6.58 4.90
C PHE A 100 12.14 -7.81 5.77
N SER A 101 11.30 -8.84 5.62
CA SER A 101 11.27 -10.01 6.50
C SER A 101 11.38 -11.29 5.69
N ASP A 102 11.94 -12.34 6.29
CA ASP A 102 11.76 -13.69 5.75
C ASP A 102 10.36 -14.19 6.17
N LEU A 103 9.46 -14.31 5.21
CA LEU A 103 8.06 -14.71 5.40
C LEU A 103 7.73 -15.99 4.62
N GLY A 104 8.67 -16.94 4.58
CA GLY A 104 8.44 -18.25 3.94
C GLY A 104 8.20 -18.17 2.43
N GLY A 105 8.70 -17.12 1.77
CA GLY A 105 8.47 -16.86 0.35
C GLY A 105 7.30 -15.93 0.03
N THR A 106 6.50 -15.52 1.02
CA THR A 106 5.40 -14.59 0.81
C THR A 106 5.89 -13.17 0.54
N PHE A 107 5.40 -12.59 -0.56
CA PHE A 107 5.64 -11.19 -0.90
C PHE A 107 4.57 -10.22 -0.39
N GLY A 108 3.34 -10.70 -0.18
CA GLY A 108 2.28 -9.93 0.42
C GLY A 108 1.10 -10.79 0.85
N ILE A 109 0.28 -10.25 1.73
CA ILE A 109 -0.99 -10.87 2.14
C ILE A 109 -1.94 -9.79 2.64
N SER A 110 -3.23 -10.01 2.42
CA SER A 110 -4.30 -9.09 2.82
C SER A 110 -5.64 -9.80 2.94
N TYR A 111 -6.61 -9.13 3.58
CA TYR A 111 -7.97 -9.64 3.67
C TYR A 111 -8.84 -9.15 2.51
N VAL A 112 -9.64 -10.03 1.93
CA VAL A 112 -10.48 -9.71 0.77
C VAL A 112 -11.73 -8.90 1.14
N GLY A 113 -12.02 -7.83 0.39
CA GLY A 113 -13.27 -7.06 0.50
C GLY A 113 -13.38 -6.25 1.78
N THR A 114 -12.26 -5.90 2.39
CA THR A 114 -12.19 -5.31 3.72
C THR A 114 -11.95 -3.81 3.74
N VAL A 115 -11.93 -3.13 2.59
CA VAL A 115 -11.86 -1.67 2.51
C VAL A 115 -12.88 -1.02 3.45
N CYS A 116 -12.43 0.04 4.15
CA CYS A 116 -13.18 0.73 5.19
C CYS A 116 -13.63 -0.14 6.39
N ALA A 117 -13.27 -1.43 6.52
CA ALA A 117 -13.51 -2.22 7.73
C ALA A 117 -12.35 -2.06 8.72
N PRO A 118 -12.58 -1.36 9.85
CA PRO A 118 -11.56 -1.25 10.89
C PRO A 118 -11.13 -2.66 11.33
N LYS A 119 -9.84 -2.81 11.60
CA LYS A 119 -9.18 -4.06 12.04
C LYS A 119 -8.98 -5.14 10.97
N TYR A 120 -9.45 -4.95 9.74
CA TYR A 120 -9.27 -5.94 8.68
C TYR A 120 -8.82 -5.32 7.35
N ASN A 121 -8.85 -4.00 7.21
CA ASN A 121 -8.40 -3.28 6.03
C ASN A 121 -6.87 -3.20 5.91
N TRP A 122 -6.20 -4.32 6.21
CA TRP A 122 -4.76 -4.43 6.35
C TRP A 122 -4.13 -5.15 5.17
N ALA A 123 -2.95 -4.69 4.77
CA ALA A 123 -2.10 -5.35 3.78
C ALA A 123 -0.66 -5.43 4.29
N LEU A 124 -0.02 -6.57 4.11
CA LEU A 124 1.40 -6.79 4.34
C LEU A 124 2.12 -6.78 3.00
N ILE A 125 3.17 -5.96 2.88
CA ILE A 125 4.02 -5.89 1.70
C ILE A 125 5.46 -6.16 2.11
N ASN A 126 6.06 -7.18 1.52
CA ASN A 126 7.43 -7.59 1.78
C ASN A 126 8.35 -7.18 0.63
N PHE A 127 9.40 -6.43 0.98
CA PHE A 127 10.42 -5.93 0.06
C PHE A 127 11.66 -6.81 0.03
N ARG A 128 11.71 -7.87 0.85
CA ARG A 128 12.76 -8.88 0.81
C ARG A 128 12.43 -9.94 -0.25
N ASN A 129 13.41 -10.25 -1.09
CA ASN A 129 13.32 -11.35 -2.04
C ASN A 129 13.75 -12.68 -1.38
N VAL A 130 13.51 -13.81 -2.03
CA VAL A 130 13.82 -15.14 -1.46
C VAL A 130 15.32 -15.32 -1.18
N ASP A 131 16.17 -14.77 -2.06
CA ASP A 131 17.63 -14.71 -1.91
C ASP A 131 18.11 -13.74 -0.81
N GLY A 132 17.19 -12.95 -0.24
CA GLY A 132 17.48 -11.95 0.77
C GLY A 132 17.87 -10.58 0.25
N GLU A 133 17.82 -10.36 -1.05
CA GLU A 133 18.05 -9.05 -1.66
C GLU A 133 16.79 -8.18 -1.64
N ILE A 134 16.97 -6.88 -1.93
CA ILE A 134 15.86 -5.95 -2.12
C ILE A 134 15.14 -6.27 -3.43
N ARG A 135 13.82 -6.43 -3.35
CA ARG A 135 12.99 -6.65 -4.54
C ARG A 135 13.06 -5.45 -5.49
N GLN A 136 12.98 -5.74 -6.79
CA GLN A 136 12.86 -4.70 -7.81
C GLN A 136 11.62 -3.83 -7.53
N ARG A 137 11.77 -2.51 -7.76
CA ARG A 137 10.70 -1.54 -7.50
C ARG A 137 9.42 -1.88 -8.26
N ALA A 138 9.53 -2.24 -9.55
CA ALA A 138 8.38 -2.62 -10.36
C ALA A 138 7.62 -3.83 -9.78
N ALA A 139 8.34 -4.89 -9.37
CA ALA A 139 7.72 -6.06 -8.74
C ALA A 139 7.06 -5.71 -7.39
N SER A 140 7.63 -4.78 -6.62
CA SER A 140 7.04 -4.31 -5.37
C SER A 140 5.77 -3.49 -5.61
N VAL A 141 5.72 -2.67 -6.66
CA VAL A 141 4.50 -1.96 -7.09
C VAL A 141 3.40 -2.96 -7.45
N ILE A 142 3.70 -4.01 -8.21
CA ILE A 142 2.72 -5.06 -8.54
C ILE A 142 2.18 -5.74 -7.27
N THR A 143 3.06 -6.09 -6.32
CA THR A 143 2.61 -6.65 -5.03
C THR A 143 1.71 -5.68 -4.27
N ILE A 144 2.04 -4.39 -4.20
CA ILE A 144 1.16 -3.41 -3.55
C ILE A 144 -0.19 -3.33 -4.27
N MET A 145 -0.19 -3.34 -5.61
CA MET A 145 -1.44 -3.33 -6.36
C MET A 145 -2.30 -4.55 -6.06
N HIS A 146 -1.69 -5.73 -6.04
CA HIS A 146 -2.34 -7.01 -5.75
C HIS A 146 -3.00 -7.02 -4.36
N GLU A 147 -2.24 -6.68 -3.32
CA GLU A 147 -2.78 -6.69 -1.95
C GLU A 147 -3.84 -5.61 -1.72
N VAL A 148 -3.69 -4.44 -2.33
CA VAL A 148 -4.74 -3.41 -2.24
C VAL A 148 -6.01 -3.85 -2.98
N ALA A 149 -5.87 -4.61 -4.07
CA ALA A 149 -7.01 -5.09 -4.85
C ALA A 149 -7.79 -6.18 -4.09
N HIS A 150 -7.10 -7.05 -3.35
CA HIS A 150 -7.73 -7.91 -2.36
C HIS A 150 -8.55 -7.08 -1.35
N VAL A 151 -7.95 -6.08 -0.69
CA VAL A 151 -8.67 -5.21 0.24
C VAL A 151 -9.89 -4.55 -0.43
N PHE A 152 -9.79 -4.20 -1.71
CA PHE A 152 -10.89 -3.64 -2.51
C PHE A 152 -11.95 -4.66 -2.93
N GLY A 153 -11.68 -5.97 -2.87
CA GLY A 153 -12.67 -7.03 -3.09
C GLY A 153 -12.32 -8.08 -4.14
N ALA A 154 -11.16 -7.99 -4.80
CA ALA A 154 -10.76 -8.97 -5.78
C ALA A 154 -10.29 -10.29 -5.12
N ASN A 155 -10.69 -11.41 -5.72
CA ASN A 155 -10.07 -12.72 -5.48
C ASN A 155 -8.99 -12.97 -6.54
N HIS A 156 -8.27 -14.08 -6.41
CA HIS A 156 -7.31 -14.49 -7.44
C HIS A 156 -7.98 -14.81 -8.79
N ASP A 157 -7.26 -14.49 -9.87
CA ASP A 157 -7.61 -14.85 -11.24
C ASP A 157 -7.16 -16.29 -11.54
N GLU A 158 -7.95 -17.30 -11.13
CA GLU A 158 -7.54 -18.71 -11.26
C GLU A 158 -8.59 -19.62 -11.92
N ASN A 159 -9.87 -19.25 -11.91
CA ASN A 159 -10.96 -20.15 -12.30
C ASN A 159 -11.56 -19.86 -13.69
N GLU A 160 -11.40 -18.64 -14.21
CA GLU A 160 -12.08 -18.19 -15.43
C GLU A 160 -11.08 -17.84 -16.53
N THR A 161 -11.19 -18.50 -17.69
CA THR A 161 -10.27 -18.30 -18.83
C THR A 161 -10.19 -16.84 -19.29
N ARG A 162 -11.30 -16.09 -19.22
CA ARG A 162 -11.34 -14.66 -19.60
C ARG A 162 -10.46 -13.77 -18.71
N CYS A 163 -10.08 -14.25 -17.53
CA CYS A 163 -9.26 -13.56 -16.53
C CYS A 163 -7.87 -14.19 -16.39
N LEU A 164 -7.61 -15.26 -17.14
CA LEU A 164 -6.36 -16.02 -17.09
C LEU A 164 -5.80 -16.22 -18.51
N PRO A 165 -5.38 -15.14 -19.20
CA PRO A 165 -5.05 -15.17 -20.62
C PRO A 165 -3.79 -16.00 -20.95
N ALA A 166 -2.84 -16.14 -20.02
CA ALA A 166 -1.65 -16.98 -20.18
C ALA A 166 -1.81 -18.37 -19.54
N GLY A 167 -3.02 -18.71 -19.08
CA GLY A 167 -3.30 -19.97 -18.39
C GLY A 167 -2.54 -20.11 -17.06
N GLN A 168 -2.56 -21.34 -16.53
CA GLN A 168 -1.97 -21.69 -15.23
C GLN A 168 -0.44 -21.77 -15.25
N ASN A 169 0.18 -21.67 -16.42
CA ASN A 169 1.63 -21.79 -16.56
C ASN A 169 2.37 -20.46 -16.35
N ASN A 170 1.64 -19.36 -16.08
CA ASN A 170 2.19 -18.01 -15.91
C ASN A 170 3.14 -17.59 -17.06
N GLY A 171 2.76 -17.92 -18.30
CA GLY A 171 3.57 -17.68 -19.50
C GLY A 171 3.50 -16.24 -20.00
N ALA A 172 4.26 -15.95 -21.06
CA ALA A 172 4.24 -14.67 -21.78
C ALA A 172 3.05 -14.52 -22.75
N ASP A 173 2.38 -15.64 -23.04
CA ASP A 173 1.32 -15.70 -24.04
C ASP A 173 0.21 -14.69 -23.74
N ASN A 174 -0.34 -14.10 -24.79
CA ASN A 174 -1.44 -13.12 -24.70
C ASN A 174 -1.15 -11.92 -23.78
N GLY A 175 0.13 -11.55 -23.61
CA GLY A 175 0.55 -10.43 -22.75
C GLY A 175 0.66 -10.78 -21.27
N GLY A 176 0.77 -12.07 -20.92
CA GLY A 176 0.90 -12.56 -19.54
C GLY A 176 -0.40 -12.51 -18.75
N ASN A 177 -0.40 -13.02 -17.51
CA ASN A 177 -1.57 -12.94 -16.62
C ASN A 177 -1.73 -11.54 -15.98
N TYR A 178 -2.94 -11.26 -15.51
CA TYR A 178 -3.30 -9.99 -14.86
C TYR A 178 -2.76 -9.89 -13.43
N ILE A 179 -2.87 -8.70 -12.82
CA ILE A 179 -2.36 -8.38 -11.47
C ILE A 179 -2.80 -9.39 -10.41
N MET A 180 -4.04 -9.90 -10.48
CA MET A 180 -4.60 -10.79 -9.47
C MET A 180 -4.29 -12.28 -9.71
N TYR A 181 -3.37 -12.60 -10.61
CA TYR A 181 -2.84 -13.95 -10.71
C TYR A 181 -2.15 -14.35 -9.39
N PRO A 182 -2.40 -15.56 -8.83
CA PRO A 182 -1.93 -15.94 -7.49
C PRO A 182 -0.41 -16.02 -7.35
N THR A 183 0.32 -16.20 -8.45
CA THR A 183 1.79 -16.22 -8.43
C THR A 183 2.34 -14.84 -8.74
N SER A 184 3.35 -14.41 -7.98
CA SER A 184 3.97 -13.11 -8.16
C SER A 184 4.49 -12.89 -9.59
N ALA A 185 4.09 -11.78 -10.19
CA ALA A 185 4.63 -11.32 -11.46
C ALA A 185 5.82 -10.35 -11.25
N PHE A 186 6.80 -10.41 -12.15
CA PHE A 186 7.90 -9.45 -12.20
C PHE A 186 7.53 -8.15 -12.93
N GLY A 187 6.31 -8.04 -13.47
CA GLY A 187 5.83 -6.87 -14.21
C GLY A 187 6.39 -6.77 -15.64
N LEU A 188 6.78 -7.90 -16.24
CA LEU A 188 7.43 -7.94 -17.56
C LEU A 188 6.45 -7.84 -18.73
N TYR A 189 5.19 -8.21 -18.50
CA TYR A 189 4.18 -8.29 -19.55
C TYR A 189 3.09 -7.24 -19.36
N GLU A 190 2.44 -6.86 -20.46
CA GLU A 190 1.44 -5.79 -20.50
C GLU A 190 0.31 -5.99 -19.47
N ASN A 191 -0.22 -7.22 -19.35
CA ASN A 191 -1.33 -7.49 -18.44
C ASN A 191 -0.91 -7.47 -16.97
N ASN A 192 0.38 -7.61 -16.65
CA ASN A 192 0.85 -7.53 -15.26
C ASN A 192 0.60 -6.16 -14.62
N HIS A 193 0.22 -5.15 -15.41
CA HIS A 193 -0.10 -3.80 -14.96
C HIS A 193 -1.60 -3.47 -15.05
N ARG A 194 -2.44 -4.48 -15.32
CA ARG A 194 -3.88 -4.33 -15.55
C ARG A 194 -4.67 -5.28 -14.65
N PHE A 195 -5.88 -4.85 -14.30
CA PHE A 195 -6.85 -5.73 -13.65
C PHE A 195 -7.59 -6.55 -14.71
N SER A 196 -7.85 -7.82 -14.39
CA SER A 196 -8.70 -8.67 -15.21
C SER A 196 -10.16 -8.20 -15.18
N PRO A 197 -10.99 -8.63 -16.14
CA PRO A 197 -12.44 -8.43 -16.07
C PRO A 197 -13.07 -8.93 -14.75
N CYS A 198 -12.58 -10.05 -14.19
CA CYS A 198 -13.09 -10.62 -12.93
C CYS A 198 -12.74 -9.75 -11.72
N SER A 199 -11.51 -9.22 -11.70
CA SER A 199 -11.04 -8.31 -10.67
C SER A 199 -11.84 -7.01 -10.68
N VAL A 200 -12.09 -6.46 -11.88
CA VAL A 200 -12.91 -5.27 -12.07
C VAL A 200 -14.33 -5.49 -11.55
N GLU A 201 -15.00 -6.57 -11.96
CA GLU A 201 -16.38 -6.88 -11.54
C GLU A 201 -16.52 -7.07 -10.02
N SER A 202 -15.58 -7.80 -9.41
CA SER A 202 -15.61 -8.08 -7.97
C SER A 202 -15.36 -6.83 -7.12
N ILE A 203 -14.40 -5.99 -7.53
CA ILE A 203 -14.15 -4.70 -6.86
C ILE A 203 -15.34 -3.75 -7.04
N ALA A 204 -15.87 -3.62 -8.26
CA ALA A 204 -17.04 -2.79 -8.53
C ALA A 204 -18.24 -3.24 -7.67
N LYS A 205 -18.48 -4.55 -7.56
CA LYS A 205 -19.52 -5.12 -6.69
C LYS A 205 -19.28 -4.77 -5.21
N ASN A 206 -18.04 -4.87 -4.72
CA ASN A 206 -17.74 -4.53 -3.33
C ASN A 206 -17.99 -3.04 -3.03
N PHE A 207 -17.72 -2.15 -4.00
CA PHE A 207 -17.97 -0.71 -3.86
C PHE A 207 -19.45 -0.31 -3.92
N GLN A 208 -20.36 -1.20 -4.32
CA GLN A 208 -21.80 -0.96 -4.21
C GLN A 208 -22.28 -0.96 -2.75
N ASP A 209 -21.55 -1.56 -1.81
CA ASP A 209 -21.84 -1.46 -0.37
C ASP A 209 -21.31 -0.14 0.18
N ALA A 210 -22.23 0.74 0.62
CA ALA A 210 -21.90 2.03 1.24
C ALA A 210 -20.93 1.90 2.44
N LYS A 211 -20.93 0.77 3.16
CA LYS A 211 -19.97 0.53 4.25
C LYS A 211 -18.54 0.39 3.75
N ARG A 212 -18.34 -0.06 2.51
CA ARG A 212 -17.05 -0.27 1.84
C ARG A 212 -16.51 0.97 1.16
N THR A 213 -17.36 1.99 0.97
CA THR A 213 -16.95 3.28 0.38
C THR A 213 -16.99 4.43 1.38
N ARG A 214 -17.57 4.26 2.58
CA ARG A 214 -17.75 5.34 3.59
C ARG A 214 -16.50 6.13 3.99
N CYS A 215 -15.32 5.56 3.82
CA CYS A 215 -14.05 6.17 4.19
C CYS A 215 -13.33 6.77 2.97
N MET A 216 -13.80 6.50 1.76
CA MET A 216 -13.26 7.06 0.53
C MET A 216 -13.63 8.55 0.46
N ILE A 217 -12.77 9.31 -0.21
CA ILE A 217 -12.92 10.77 -0.35
C ILE A 217 -13.00 11.13 -1.82
N ASP A 218 -13.96 11.97 -2.18
CA ASP A 218 -14.02 12.55 -3.51
C ASP A 218 -12.91 13.61 -3.64
N ARG A 219 -12.04 13.42 -4.63
CA ARG A 219 -10.96 14.34 -4.99
C ARG A 219 -11.21 15.04 -6.33
N SER A 220 -12.43 14.93 -6.87
CA SER A 220 -12.82 15.67 -8.07
C SER A 220 -12.69 17.18 -7.83
N PRO A 221 -12.25 17.98 -8.83
CA PRO A 221 -12.14 19.44 -8.69
C PRO A 221 -13.49 20.12 -8.36
N THR A 222 -14.59 19.44 -8.69
CA THR A 222 -15.97 19.89 -8.47
C THR A 222 -16.54 19.48 -7.11
N ALA A 223 -15.84 18.64 -6.34
CA ALA A 223 -16.27 18.26 -5.00
C ALA A 223 -16.38 19.54 -4.15
N ALA A 224 -17.59 19.81 -3.65
CA ALA A 224 -17.81 20.90 -2.69
C ALA A 224 -16.75 20.75 -1.59
N PRO A 225 -16.07 21.84 -1.18
CA PRO A 225 -15.04 21.72 -0.17
C PRO A 225 -15.66 21.03 1.04
N SER A 226 -15.25 19.78 1.28
CA SER A 226 -15.56 19.12 2.53
C SER A 226 -15.17 20.11 3.63
N ARG A 227 -15.92 20.14 4.74
CA ARG A 227 -15.55 20.94 5.92
C ARG A 227 -14.18 20.48 6.41
N ARG A 228 -13.12 20.87 5.70
CA ARG A 228 -11.75 20.86 6.17
C ARG A 228 -11.84 21.74 7.39
N ARG A 229 -11.55 21.17 8.56
CA ARG A 229 -11.18 21.98 9.71
C ARG A 229 -10.19 23.01 9.16
N ARG A 230 -10.56 24.29 9.27
CA ARG A 230 -9.75 25.40 8.80
C ARG A 230 -8.37 25.18 9.39
N ALA A 231 -7.40 24.81 8.55
CA ALA A 231 -6.03 24.64 8.95
C ALA A 231 -5.62 25.98 9.55
N THR A 232 -5.53 26.02 10.86
CA THR A 232 -5.04 27.19 11.57
C THR A 232 -3.58 27.32 11.21
N LYS A 233 -2.97 28.50 11.37
CA LYS A 233 -1.51 28.68 11.18
C LYS A 233 -0.63 27.73 12.04
N ARG A 234 -1.23 26.86 12.86
CA ARG A 234 -0.59 25.76 13.62
C ARG A 234 -0.56 24.40 12.89
N ASP A 235 -1.24 24.27 11.75
CA ASP A 235 -1.36 23.02 10.97
C ASP A 235 -0.36 22.95 9.80
N VAL A 236 0.59 23.88 9.75
CA VAL A 236 1.76 23.86 8.85
C VAL A 236 2.82 22.97 9.48
N PHE A 237 3.09 21.82 8.85
CA PHE A 237 4.23 20.91 9.11
C PHE A 237 4.65 20.77 10.58
N ARG A 238 3.89 20.02 11.38
CA ARG A 238 4.46 19.38 12.57
C ARG A 238 5.20 18.11 12.16
N TYR A 239 6.44 18.27 11.72
CA TYR A 239 7.46 17.27 12.01
C TYR A 239 7.61 17.20 13.54
N SER A 240 6.79 16.40 14.21
CA SER A 240 7.10 16.00 15.59
C SER A 240 8.12 14.87 15.54
N VAL A 241 9.32 15.18 15.08
CA VAL A 241 10.47 14.38 15.44
C VAL A 241 10.69 14.66 16.93
N ARG A 242 10.31 13.73 17.82
CA ARG A 242 10.85 13.74 19.19
C ARG A 242 12.33 13.36 19.10
N GLN A 243 13.17 14.25 18.56
CA GLN A 243 14.62 14.15 18.62
C GLN A 243 15.18 15.35 19.36
N ASN A 244 15.97 15.05 20.39
CA ASN A 244 16.76 16.02 21.15
C ASN A 244 17.97 16.52 20.34
N LYS A 245 17.75 17.18 19.19
CA LYS A 245 18.67 18.17 18.56
C LYS A 245 18.14 18.61 17.18
N PRO A 246 18.21 19.92 16.84
CA PRO A 246 17.77 20.42 15.54
C PRO A 246 18.79 20.09 14.43
N LEU A 247 18.35 19.38 13.39
CA LEU A 247 19.06 19.31 12.11
C LEU A 247 18.70 20.56 11.28
N LYS A 248 19.73 21.26 10.77
CA LYS A 248 19.56 22.47 9.94
C LYS A 248 18.87 22.11 8.62
N MET A 249 17.69 22.70 8.40
CA MET A 249 16.87 22.55 7.20
C MET A 249 17.27 23.57 6.13
N GLY A 250 17.68 23.10 4.95
CA GLY A 250 17.74 23.89 3.73
C GLY A 250 16.82 23.30 2.68
N VAL A 251 15.87 24.12 2.19
CA VAL A 251 15.19 24.04 0.87
C VAL A 251 14.41 22.77 0.53
N TRP A 252 13.24 22.52 1.15
CA TRP A 252 12.32 21.46 0.67
C TRP A 252 10.84 21.81 0.91
N SER A 253 10.16 22.40 -0.07
CA SER A 253 8.70 22.66 0.00
C SER A 253 7.87 22.05 -1.13
N GLN A 254 8.34 21.02 -1.85
CA GLN A 254 7.58 20.51 -3.01
C GLN A 254 7.33 18.99 -3.12
N MET A 255 7.79 18.12 -2.20
CA MET A 255 7.74 16.66 -2.47
C MET A 255 7.14 15.77 -1.38
N VAL A 256 6.42 16.29 -0.39
CA VAL A 256 5.81 15.44 0.65
C VAL A 256 4.29 15.62 0.66
N LYS A 257 3.54 14.61 0.19
CA LYS A 257 2.06 14.62 0.03
C LYS A 257 1.28 13.96 1.17
N ALA A 258 1.93 13.42 2.20
CA ALA A 258 1.24 12.83 3.36
C ALA A 258 0.68 13.93 4.28
N ASN A 259 -0.52 13.73 4.83
CA ASN A 259 -1.11 14.64 5.79
C ASN A 259 -0.43 14.54 7.17
N GLU A 260 0.00 13.34 7.56
CA GLU A 260 0.69 13.10 8.83
C GLU A 260 1.91 12.17 8.68
N ILE A 261 3.03 12.50 9.33
CA ILE A 261 4.25 11.66 9.33
C ILE A 261 4.77 11.54 10.76
N PHE A 262 4.96 10.31 11.21
CA PHE A 262 5.51 9.97 12.52
C PHE A 262 6.73 9.07 12.35
N ALA A 263 7.85 9.44 12.95
CA ALA A 263 9.05 8.61 13.03
C ALA A 263 9.40 8.38 14.51
N TYR A 264 9.48 7.11 14.92
CA TYR A 264 9.74 6.70 16.29
C TYR A 264 11.13 6.08 16.37
N SER A 265 11.97 6.59 17.26
CA SER A 265 13.28 6.05 17.58
C SER A 265 13.33 5.48 18.99
N LYS A 266 14.33 4.65 19.26
CA LYS A 266 14.70 4.25 20.61
C LYS A 266 14.99 5.51 21.45
N THR A 267 14.47 5.54 22.68
CA THR A 267 14.75 6.58 23.67
C THR A 267 16.15 6.45 24.24
#